data_AF-A0A0D5C1M3-F1
#
_entry.id   AF-A0A0D5C1M3-F1
#
_cell.length_a   1.000
_cell.length_b   1.000
_cell.length_c   1.000
_cell.angle_alpha   90.00
_cell.angle_beta   90.00
_cell.angle_gamma   90.00
#
_symmetry.space_group_name_H-M   'P 1'
#
loop_
_entity.id
_entity.type
_entity.pdbx_description
1 polymer ?
#
loop_
_entity_poly.entity_id
_entity_poly.type
_entity_poly.pdbx_seq_one_letter_code
_entity_poly.pdbx_strand_id
1 'polypeptide(L)' 'MGKYCENCGKYMKISELTHCSDECLLSGLSDSISISENSFNAISWDERSDPWT' A
#
# COMPACT_ATOMS: atom_id res chain seq x y z
N MET A 1 -5.07 0.73 -17.36
CA MET A 1 -5.64 2.07 -17.09
C MET A 1 -7.15 1.97 -17.27
N GLY A 2 -7.88 1.78 -16.17
CA GLY A 2 -9.29 1.37 -16.16
C GLY A 2 -10.20 2.46 -15.63
N LYS A 3 -11.44 2.52 -16.14
CA LYS A 3 -12.48 3.44 -15.63
C LYS A 3 -13.09 2.99 -14.30
N TYR A 4 -12.56 1.92 -13.71
CA TYR A 4 -13.08 1.30 -12.49
C TYR A 4 -11.93 1.05 -11.53
N CYS A 5 -12.21 1.25 -10.24
CA CYS A 5 -11.29 0.90 -9.16
C CYS A 5 -11.02 -0.60 -9.19
N GLU A 6 -9.74 -0.98 -9.15
CA GLU A 6 -9.33 -2.39 -9.20
C GLU A 6 -9.78 -3.16 -7.94
N ASN A 7 -9.87 -2.49 -6.78
CA ASN A 7 -10.28 -3.13 -5.53
C ASN A 7 -11.81 -3.26 -5.38
N CYS A 8 -12.55 -2.16 -5.58
CA CYS A 8 -13.99 -2.12 -5.24
C CYS A 8 -14.92 -2.01 -6.46
N GLY A 9 -14.39 -1.94 -7.69
CA GLY A 9 -15.19 -1.86 -8.91
C GLY A 9 -15.95 -0.54 -9.09
N LYS A 10 -15.71 0.48 -8.26
CA LYS A 10 -16.36 1.78 -8.37
C LYS A 10 -15.88 2.53 -9.62
N TYR A 11 -16.80 3.16 -10.34
CA TYR A 11 -16.45 4.01 -11.49
C TYR A 11 -15.59 5.20 -11.05
N MET A 12 -14.50 5.43 -11.77
CA MET A 12 -13.53 6.48 -11.51
C MET A 12 -13.56 7.54 -12.60
N LYS A 13 -13.64 8.81 -12.19
CA LYS A 13 -13.64 9.95 -13.13
C LYS A 13 -12.29 10.14 -13.83
N ILE A 14 -11.19 9.78 -13.16
CA ILE A 14 -9.83 9.92 -13.65
C ILE A 14 -9.33 8.53 -14.05
N SER A 15 -9.13 8.30 -15.35
CA SER A 15 -8.76 6.99 -15.92
C SER A 15 -7.30 6.60 -15.71
N GLU A 16 -6.47 7.54 -15.25
CA GLU A 16 -5.04 7.34 -14.95
C GLU A 16 -4.83 6.68 -13.57
N LEU A 17 -5.82 6.79 -12.68
CA LEU A 17 -5.78 6.20 -11.35
C LEU A 17 -6.26 4.75 -11.40
N THR A 18 -5.64 3.89 -10.59
CA THR A 18 -6.01 2.46 -10.45
C THR A 18 -7.00 2.22 -9.30
N HIS A 19 -6.97 3.08 -8.27
CA HIS A 19 -7.77 2.94 -7.06
C HIS A 19 -8.54 4.22 -6.72
N CYS A 20 -9.74 4.10 -6.17
CA CYS A 20 -10.60 5.24 -5.86
C CYS A 20 -10.30 5.93 -4.52
N SER A 21 -9.49 5.32 -3.67
CA SER A 21 -9.07 5.83 -2.36
C SER A 21 -7.78 5.17 -1.91
N ASP A 22 -7.09 5.79 -0.96
CA ASP A 22 -5.89 5.23 -0.32
C ASP A 22 -6.19 3.89 0.35
N GLU A 23 -7.36 3.75 0.98
CA GLU A 23 -7.81 2.47 1.54
C GLU A 23 -7.88 1.37 0.47
N CYS A 24 -8.41 1.68 -0.72
CA CYS A 24 -8.48 0.71 -1.81
C CYS A 24 -7.09 0.35 -2.35
N LEU A 25 -6.18 1.32 -2.40
CA LEU A 25 -4.79 1.10 -2.82
C LEU A 25 -4.04 0.22 -1.81
N LEU A 26 -4.26 0.45 -0.52
CA LEU A 26 -3.59 -0.26 0.57
C LEU A 26 -4.21 -1.63 0.86
N SER A 27 -5.48 -1.85 0.49
CA SER A 27 -6.16 -3.16 0.64
C SER A 27 -5.40 -4.29 -0.08
N GLY A 28 -4.85 -4.02 -1.26
CA GLY A 28 -4.03 -4.99 -1.97
C GLY A 28 -2.70 -5.32 -1.27
N LEU A 29 -2.19 -4.41 -0.43
CA LEU A 29 -0.99 -4.63 0.36
C LEU A 29 -1.30 -5.42 1.63
N SER A 30 -2.44 -5.17 2.30
CA SER A 30 -2.83 -5.89 3.52
C SER A 30 -3.06 -7.38 3.28
N ASP A 31 -3.61 -7.79 2.13
CA ASP A 31 -3.83 -9.21 1.83
C ASP A 31 -2.52 -9.95 1.45
N SER A 32 -1.52 -9.21 0.91
CA SER A 32 -0.18 -9.75 0.64
C SER A 32 0.72 -9.79 1.87
N ILE A 33 0.35 -9.04 2.91
CA ILE A 33 1.03 -8.95 4.20
C ILE A 33 0.13 -9.66 5.23
N SER A 34 -0.13 -10.94 5.00
CA SER A 34 -0.28 -11.83 6.16
C SER A 34 1.09 -11.84 6.84
N ILE A 35 1.29 -10.94 7.80
CA ILE A 35 2.37 -11.07 8.77
C ILE A 35 2.06 -12.37 9.48
N SER A 36 2.57 -13.48 8.97
CA SER A 36 2.80 -14.65 9.81
C SER A 36 3.61 -14.10 10.98
N GLU A 37 3.10 -14.22 12.20
CA GLU A 37 3.70 -13.75 13.47
C GLU A 37 5.14 -14.25 13.72
N ASN A 38 5.78 -14.89 12.74
CA ASN A 38 7.07 -15.55 12.82
C ASN A 38 8.19 -14.86 12.04
N SER A 39 7.99 -13.63 11.54
CA SER A 39 9.01 -12.89 10.79
C SER A 39 9.10 -11.44 11.26
N PHE A 40 9.63 -11.27 12.47
CA PHE A 40 10.13 -9.99 12.96
C PHE A 40 11.39 -9.60 12.16
N ASN A 41 11.20 -9.15 10.92
CA ASN A 41 12.24 -8.52 10.11
C ASN A 41 11.95 -7.01 9.99
N ALA A 42 11.58 -6.39 11.11
CA ALA A 42 11.68 -4.94 11.23
C ALA A 42 13.17 -4.60 11.17
N ILE A 43 13.60 -4.05 10.04
CA ILE A 43 14.95 -3.52 9.89
C ILE A 43 15.12 -2.48 11.00
N SER A 44 16.01 -2.77 11.95
CA SER A 44 16.40 -1.84 13.01
C SER A 44 16.77 -0.51 12.38
N TRP A 45 16.09 0.57 12.77
CA TRP A 45 16.45 1.92 12.37
C TRP A 45 17.88 2.20 12.86
N ASP A 46 18.82 2.29 11.93
CA ASP A 46 20.21 2.59 12.24
C ASP A 46 20.38 4.12 12.31
N GLU A 47 20.87 4.61 13.46
CA GLU A 47 21.03 6.04 13.81
C GLU A 47 21.84 6.83 12.74
N ARG A 48 22.65 6.14 11.93
CA ARG A 48 23.41 6.74 10.82
C ARG A 48 22.55 7.18 9.62
N SER A 49 21.29 6.75 9.58
CA SER A 49 20.35 7.07 8.50
C SER A 49 19.44 8.25 8.86
N ASP A 50 19.64 8.89 10.01
CA ASP A 50 18.92 10.10 10.37
C ASP A 50 19.55 11.32 9.66
N PRO A 51 18.84 11.95 8.70
CA PRO A 51 19.35 13.11 7.98
C PRO A 51 19.44 14.37 8.85
N TRP A 52 18.99 14.31 10.11
CA TRP A 52 19.00 15.42 11.06
C TRP A 52 20.07 15.29 12.16
N THR A 53 20.97 14.30 12.07
CA THR A 53 22.14 14.15 12.97
C THR A 53 23.37 14.89 12.45
#